data_AF-A0A264Y640-F1
#
_entry.id   AF-A0A264Y640-F1
#
_cell.length_a   1.000
_cell.length_b   1.000
_cell.length_c   1.000
_cell.angle_alpha   90.00
_cell.angle_beta   90.00
_cell.angle_gamma   90.00
#
_symmetry.space_group_name_H-M   'P 1'
#
loop_
_entity.id
_entity.type
_entity.pdbx_description
1 polymer ?
#
loop_
_entity_poly.entity_id
_entity_poly.type
_entity_poly.pdbx_seq_one_letter_code
_entity_poly.pdbx_strand_id
1 'polypeptide(L)'
;MEDFDFDIEEVLEHLEGLNVIEKWQALDDLSNNLSDILENAINEISDAQDRINNEYAASCYKKFVREIKLFINANFQDQKPDISDDCRCTIIYNGVSMVVRPSCICGKWSIVAYKSIPGGSNKPAQEIIGKLGGNAKTETLSVSEEEVVPKMKLALSLSDHYRK
;
A
#
# COMPACT_ATOMS: atom_id res chain seq x y z
N MET A 1 1.50 -27.61 -5.04
CA MET A 1 0.10 -27.53 -4.60
C MET A 1 -0.46 -28.87 -4.98
N GLU A 2 -0.65 -29.76 -4.00
CA GLU A 2 -1.43 -30.98 -4.25
C GLU A 2 -2.86 -30.50 -4.55
N ASP A 3 -3.45 -30.99 -5.64
CA ASP A 3 -4.85 -30.71 -5.95
C ASP A 3 -5.69 -31.26 -4.79
N PHE A 4 -6.35 -30.37 -4.06
CA PHE A 4 -7.34 -30.77 -3.08
C PHE A 4 -8.57 -31.26 -3.85
N ASP A 5 -8.65 -32.57 -4.04
CA ASP A 5 -9.82 -33.24 -4.61
C ASP A 5 -10.67 -33.77 -3.46
N PHE A 6 -11.87 -33.20 -3.30
CA PHE A 6 -12.80 -33.57 -2.24
C PHE A 6 -13.96 -34.35 -2.85
N ASP A 7 -13.95 -35.66 -2.65
CA ASP A 7 -15.01 -36.55 -3.08
C ASP A 7 -16.02 -36.80 -1.95
N ILE A 8 -17.19 -36.17 -2.08
CA ILE A 8 -18.27 -36.34 -1.11
C ILE A 8 -18.88 -37.74 -1.16
N GLU A 9 -18.82 -38.44 -2.30
CA GLU A 9 -19.38 -39.79 -2.43
C GLU A 9 -18.53 -40.80 -1.64
N GLU A 10 -17.20 -40.70 -1.72
CA GLU A 10 -16.28 -41.52 -0.91
C GLU A 10 -16.50 -41.28 0.60
N VAL A 11 -16.67 -40.01 1.01
CA VAL A 11 -16.99 -39.66 2.40
C VAL A 11 -18.30 -40.32 2.83
N LEU A 12 -19.36 -40.23 2.03
CA LEU A 12 -20.67 -40.80 2.37
C LEU A 12 -20.65 -42.33 2.44
N GLU A 13 -19.91 -43.00 1.55
CA GLU A 13 -19.72 -44.45 1.58
C GLU A 13 -19.02 -44.89 2.88
N HIS A 14 -17.99 -44.16 3.32
CA HIS A 14 -17.28 -44.44 4.57
C HIS A 14 -18.17 -44.29 5.81
N LEU A 15 -19.22 -43.47 5.74
CA LEU A 15 -20.16 -43.27 6.83
C LEU A 15 -21.17 -44.42 6.94
N GLU A 16 -21.50 -45.16 5.88
CA GLU A 16 -22.62 -46.13 5.89
C GLU A 16 -22.53 -47.18 7.01
N GLY A 17 -21.32 -47.68 7.29
CA GLY A 17 -21.04 -48.70 8.30
C GLY A 17 -21.02 -48.21 9.76
N LEU A 18 -21.13 -46.90 10.00
CA LEU A 18 -21.02 -46.28 11.32
C LEU A 18 -22.38 -46.12 12.01
N ASN A 19 -22.37 -46.08 13.35
CA ASN A 19 -23.55 -45.71 14.11
C ASN A 19 -23.82 -44.19 14.06
N VAL A 20 -24.99 -43.76 14.53
CA VAL A 20 -25.43 -42.35 14.40
C VAL A 20 -24.49 -41.36 15.11
N ILE A 21 -23.92 -41.73 16.26
CA ILE A 21 -23.00 -40.86 17.01
C ILE A 21 -21.67 -40.75 16.26
N GLU A 22 -21.13 -41.88 15.79
CA GLU A 22 -19.90 -41.92 15.00
C GLU A 22 -20.03 -41.15 13.69
N LYS A 23 -21.18 -41.25 13.01
CA LYS A 23 -21.50 -40.45 11.82
C LYS A 23 -21.46 -38.96 12.11
N TRP A 24 -22.07 -38.55 13.21
CA TRP A 24 -22.11 -37.14 13.60
C TRP A 24 -20.72 -36.60 13.93
N GLN A 25 -19.91 -37.35 14.67
CA GLN A 25 -18.54 -36.98 14.98
C GLN A 25 -17.66 -36.90 13.72
N ALA A 26 -17.74 -37.89 12.83
CA ALA A 26 -16.98 -37.88 11.58
C ALA A 26 -17.36 -36.68 10.68
N LEU A 27 -18.63 -36.29 10.64
CA LEU A 27 -19.07 -35.09 9.92
C LEU A 27 -18.60 -33.79 10.59
N ASP A 28 -18.59 -33.72 11.91
CA ASP A 28 -18.09 -32.55 12.66
C ASP A 28 -16.58 -32.36 12.45
N ASP A 29 -15.80 -33.44 12.58
CA ASP A 29 -14.36 -33.44 12.31
C ASP A 29 -14.06 -33.03 10.86
N LEU A 30 -14.82 -33.55 9.90
CA LEU A 30 -14.68 -33.18 8.49
C LEU A 30 -14.99 -31.69 8.26
N SER A 31 -16.08 -31.19 8.86
CA SER A 31 -16.46 -29.78 8.76
C SER A 31 -15.36 -28.87 9.32
N ASN A 32 -14.77 -29.23 10.46
CA ASN A 32 -13.67 -28.48 11.06
C ASN A 32 -12.43 -28.49 10.16
N ASN A 33 -12.03 -29.66 9.64
CA ASN A 33 -10.90 -29.78 8.73
C ASN A 33 -11.08 -28.96 7.45
N LEU A 34 -12.28 -28.99 6.85
CA LEU A 34 -12.60 -28.17 5.67
C LEU A 34 -12.53 -26.67 5.97
N SER A 35 -13.00 -26.25 7.14
CA SER A 35 -12.90 -24.86 7.59
C SER A 35 -11.44 -24.41 7.69
N ASP A 36 -10.58 -25.23 8.31
CA ASP A 36 -9.15 -24.93 8.47
C ASP A 36 -8.43 -24.86 7.10
N ILE A 37 -8.76 -25.76 6.18
CA ILE A 37 -8.21 -25.75 4.82
C ILE A 37 -8.59 -24.47 4.08
N LEU A 38 -9.87 -24.08 4.15
CA LEU A 38 -10.36 -22.85 3.52
C LEU A 38 -9.70 -21.60 4.12
N GLU A 39 -9.57 -21.54 5.45
CA GLU A 39 -8.90 -20.43 6.12
C GLU A 39 -7.44 -20.31 5.68
N ASN A 40 -6.71 -21.43 5.64
CA ASN A 40 -5.33 -21.46 5.15
C ASN A 40 -5.23 -21.01 3.69
N ALA A 41 -6.11 -21.50 2.80
CA ALA A 41 -6.12 -21.08 1.40
C ALA A 41 -6.39 -19.59 1.24
N ILE A 42 -7.32 -19.02 2.03
CA ILE A 42 -7.61 -17.58 2.04
C ILE A 42 -6.39 -16.77 2.49
N ASN A 43 -5.70 -17.24 3.52
CA ASN A 43 -4.47 -16.60 4.03
C ASN A 43 -3.35 -16.64 2.97
N GLU A 44 -3.13 -17.79 2.32
CA GLU A 44 -2.13 -17.93 1.26
C GLU A 44 -2.42 -17.01 0.06
N ILE A 45 -3.70 -16.90 -0.34
CA ILE A 45 -4.14 -15.99 -1.40
C ILE A 45 -3.88 -14.54 -0.99
N SER A 46 -4.22 -14.16 0.24
CA SER A 46 -4.02 -12.80 0.76
C SER A 46 -2.53 -12.44 0.79
N ASP A 47 -1.68 -13.35 1.28
CA ASP A 47 -0.23 -13.19 1.25
C ASP A 47 0.31 -13.05 -0.18
N ALA A 48 -0.21 -13.85 -1.13
CA ALA A 48 0.17 -13.75 -2.53
C ALA A 48 -0.23 -12.40 -3.14
N GLN A 49 -1.43 -11.90 -2.82
CA GLN A 49 -1.89 -10.57 -3.24
C GLN A 49 -0.99 -9.46 -2.68
N ASP A 50 -0.61 -9.54 -1.41
CA ASP A 50 0.29 -8.58 -0.77
C ASP A 50 1.69 -8.60 -1.39
N ARG A 51 2.24 -9.79 -1.67
CA ARG A 51 3.52 -9.93 -2.39
C ARG A 51 3.46 -9.27 -3.76
N ILE A 52 2.43 -9.56 -4.56
CA ILE A 52 2.25 -8.98 -5.90
C ILE A 52 2.09 -7.46 -5.83
N ASN A 53 1.31 -6.95 -4.87
CA ASN A 53 1.14 -5.51 -4.66
C ASN A 53 2.46 -4.81 -4.33
N ASN A 54 3.28 -5.42 -3.47
CA ASN A 54 4.59 -4.90 -3.09
C ASN A 54 5.57 -4.92 -4.27
N GLU A 55 5.59 -5.98 -5.07
CA GLU A 55 6.41 -6.08 -6.28
C GLU A 55 6.04 -5.02 -7.32
N TYR A 56 4.73 -4.85 -7.58
CA TYR A 56 4.22 -3.81 -8.47
C TYR A 56 4.65 -2.41 -7.98
N ALA A 57 4.40 -2.07 -6.71
CA ALA A 57 4.78 -0.78 -6.15
C ALA A 57 6.30 -0.54 -6.23
N ALA A 58 7.12 -1.54 -5.88
CA ALA A 58 8.58 -1.47 -5.97
C ALA A 58 9.08 -1.22 -7.41
N SER A 59 8.42 -1.81 -8.40
CA SER A 59 8.75 -1.59 -9.82
C SER A 59 8.51 -0.13 -10.24
N CYS A 60 7.37 0.46 -9.83
CA CYS A 60 7.03 1.85 -10.11
C CYS A 60 7.96 2.82 -9.37
N TYR A 61 8.26 2.56 -8.09
CA TYR A 61 9.13 3.43 -7.30
C TYR A 61 10.51 3.63 -7.93
N LYS A 62 11.11 2.60 -8.52
CA LYS A 62 12.40 2.75 -9.25
C LYS A 62 12.33 3.79 -10.36
N LYS A 63 11.24 3.81 -11.13
CA LYS A 63 11.00 4.81 -12.18
C LYS A 63 10.77 6.20 -11.58
N PHE A 64 9.90 6.30 -10.57
CA PHE A 64 9.58 7.57 -9.92
C PHE A 64 10.80 8.21 -9.29
N VAL A 65 11.57 7.45 -8.51
CA VAL A 65 12.81 7.92 -7.85
C VAL A 65 13.79 8.49 -8.86
N ARG A 66 13.99 7.83 -10.01
CA ARG A 66 14.86 8.33 -11.07
C ARG A 66 14.41 9.71 -11.57
N GLU A 67 13.12 9.85 -11.89
CA GLU A 67 12.58 11.12 -12.40
C GLU A 67 12.60 12.24 -11.35
N ILE A 68 12.28 11.92 -10.10
CA ILE A 68 12.28 12.90 -9.01
C ILE A 68 13.72 13.31 -8.65
N LYS A 69 14.69 12.40 -8.65
CA LYS A 69 16.11 12.75 -8.47
C LYS A 69 16.60 13.73 -9.54
N LEU A 70 16.22 13.51 -10.82
CA LEU A 70 16.55 14.44 -11.90
C LEU A 70 15.92 15.82 -11.67
N PHE A 71 14.65 15.86 -11.26
CA PHE A 71 13.96 17.10 -10.93
C PHE A 71 14.61 17.85 -9.76
N ILE A 72 14.94 17.16 -8.67
CA ILE A 72 15.60 17.75 -7.51
C ILE A 72 16.94 18.36 -7.92
N ASN A 73 17.76 17.61 -8.65
CA ASN A 73 19.08 18.09 -9.08
C ASN A 73 19.04 19.29 -10.01
N ALA A 74 18.00 19.41 -10.84
CA ALA A 74 17.83 20.54 -11.74
C ALA A 74 17.35 21.82 -11.02
N ASN A 75 16.56 21.68 -9.95
CA ASN A 75 15.80 22.80 -9.38
C ASN A 75 16.19 23.19 -7.94
N PHE A 76 17.07 22.44 -7.28
CA PHE A 76 17.56 22.75 -5.93
C PHE A 76 19.08 22.87 -5.94
N GLN A 77 19.62 23.92 -5.32
CA GLN A 77 21.06 24.19 -5.27
C GLN A 77 21.66 23.75 -3.93
N ASP A 78 21.37 24.47 -2.86
CA ASP A 78 22.03 24.27 -1.56
C ASP A 78 21.33 23.23 -0.69
N GLN A 79 20.03 23.40 -0.44
CA GLN A 79 19.23 22.53 0.42
C GLN A 79 18.31 21.65 -0.42
N LYS A 80 18.89 20.59 -0.99
CA LYS A 80 18.17 19.61 -1.79
C LYS A 80 17.32 18.70 -0.88
N PRO A 81 16.06 18.41 -1.25
CA PRO A 81 15.28 17.36 -0.61
C PRO A 81 15.99 16.01 -0.72
N ASP A 82 16.09 15.31 0.40
CA ASP A 82 16.48 13.90 0.39
C ASP A 82 15.37 13.04 -0.21
N ILE A 83 15.74 11.96 -0.90
CA ILE A 83 14.81 10.99 -1.47
C ILE A 83 15.25 9.55 -1.18
N SER A 84 14.34 8.74 -0.66
CA SER A 84 14.51 7.30 -0.41
C SER A 84 14.11 6.42 -1.62
N ASP A 85 14.28 5.11 -1.48
CA ASP A 85 13.92 4.12 -2.51
C ASP A 85 12.40 3.96 -2.70
N ASP A 86 11.59 4.25 -1.68
CA ASP A 86 10.12 4.34 -1.78
C ASP A 86 9.64 5.73 -2.23
N CYS A 87 10.53 6.53 -2.83
CA CYS A 87 10.23 7.87 -3.33
C CYS A 87 9.72 8.86 -2.26
N ARG A 88 10.02 8.60 -0.98
CA ARG A 88 9.72 9.52 0.12
C ARG A 88 10.70 10.68 0.08
N CYS A 89 10.16 11.89 0.01
CA CYS A 89 10.94 13.12 0.01
C CYS A 89 10.67 13.95 1.25
N THR A 90 11.69 14.64 1.76
CA THR A 90 11.53 15.61 2.86
C THR A 90 11.79 17.01 2.36
N ILE A 91 10.84 17.92 2.56
CA ILE A 91 10.93 19.34 2.20
C ILE A 91 10.72 20.25 3.40
N ILE A 92 11.18 21.49 3.31
CA ILE A 92 10.76 22.56 4.22
C ILE A 92 9.64 23.34 3.55
N TYR A 93 8.50 23.47 4.22
CA TYR A 93 7.32 24.22 3.77
C TYR A 93 6.86 25.16 4.88
N ASN A 94 6.90 26.47 4.63
CA ASN A 94 6.60 27.50 5.63
C ASN A 94 7.40 27.30 6.94
N GLY A 95 8.68 26.94 6.83
CA GLY A 95 9.57 26.66 7.95
C GLY A 95 9.34 25.32 8.67
N VAL A 96 8.40 24.49 8.21
CA VAL A 96 8.09 23.18 8.80
C VAL A 96 8.65 22.06 7.94
N SER A 97 9.33 21.09 8.56
CA SER A 97 9.79 19.88 7.87
C SER A 97 8.64 18.93 7.57
N MET A 98 8.40 18.69 6.29
CA MET A 98 7.31 17.89 5.75
C MET A 98 7.85 16.71 4.95
N VAL A 99 7.29 15.54 5.19
CA VAL A 99 7.44 14.38 4.33
C VAL A 99 6.34 14.39 3.29
N VAL A 100 6.70 14.15 2.03
CA VAL A 100 5.77 13.88 0.93
C VAL A 100 6.20 12.59 0.26
N ARG A 101 5.27 11.65 0.06
CA ARG A 101 5.56 10.37 -0.60
C ARG A 101 4.37 9.84 -1.39
N PRO A 102 4.60 9.06 -2.45
CA PRO A 102 3.56 8.21 -2.99
C PRO A 102 3.28 7.03 -2.05
N SER A 103 2.08 6.48 -2.14
CA SER A 103 1.69 5.22 -1.49
C SER A 103 0.80 4.43 -2.44
N CYS A 104 1.08 3.15 -2.57
CA CYS A 104 0.28 2.21 -3.36
C CYS A 104 -0.37 1.18 -2.43
N ILE A 105 -1.68 1.04 -2.51
CA ILE A 105 -2.43 0.00 -1.79
C ILE A 105 -3.35 -0.67 -2.81
N CYS A 106 -3.18 -1.97 -3.02
CA CYS A 106 -3.95 -2.77 -3.99
C CYS A 106 -4.02 -2.12 -5.39
N GLY A 107 -2.87 -1.67 -5.90
CA GLY A 107 -2.75 -1.00 -7.20
C GLY A 107 -3.27 0.43 -7.27
N LYS A 108 -3.81 0.97 -6.16
CA LYS A 108 -4.33 2.35 -6.10
C LYS A 108 -3.27 3.27 -5.53
N TRP A 109 -2.94 4.32 -6.28
CA TRP A 109 -1.94 5.30 -5.91
C TRP A 109 -2.53 6.49 -5.17
N SER A 110 -1.73 7.03 -4.26
CA SER A 110 -2.01 8.25 -3.55
C SER A 110 -0.72 9.00 -3.24
N ILE A 111 -0.81 10.32 -3.05
CA ILE A 111 0.25 11.15 -2.48
C ILE A 111 -0.14 11.48 -1.04
N VAL A 112 0.76 11.20 -0.11
CA VAL A 112 0.59 11.46 1.31
C VAL A 112 1.57 12.54 1.73
N ALA A 113 1.09 13.53 2.51
CA ALA A 113 1.93 14.55 3.11
C ALA A 113 1.72 14.58 4.62
N TYR A 114 2.79 14.63 5.40
CA TYR A 114 2.74 14.69 6.86
C TYR A 114 4.02 15.33 7.41
N LYS A 115 4.01 15.77 8.67
CA LYS A 115 5.20 16.36 9.29
C LYS A 115 6.25 15.28 9.57
N SER A 116 7.52 15.60 9.40
CA SER A 116 8.63 14.70 9.75
C SER A 116 8.70 14.39 11.25
N ILE A 117 8.22 15.33 12.09
CA ILE A 117 8.22 15.19 13.56
C ILE A 117 6.76 15.14 14.06
N PRO A 118 6.40 14.20 14.95
CA PRO A 118 5.06 14.10 15.51
C PRO A 118 4.69 15.30 16.39
N GLY A 119 3.40 15.62 16.46
CA GLY A 119 2.85 16.67 17.34
C GLY A 119 2.60 18.01 16.65
N GLY A 120 1.73 18.86 17.24
CA GLY A 120 1.33 20.15 16.67
C GLY A 120 0.26 20.06 15.57
N SER A 121 -0.01 21.17 14.87
CA SER A 121 -1.06 21.25 13.84
C SER A 121 -0.70 20.54 12.54
N ASN A 122 -1.66 19.87 11.89
CA ASN A 122 -1.49 19.23 10.58
C ASN A 122 -1.87 20.13 9.40
N LYS A 123 -2.19 21.41 9.67
CA LYS A 123 -2.50 22.41 8.64
C LYS A 123 -1.48 22.44 7.49
N PRO A 124 -0.15 22.38 7.72
CA PRO A 124 0.82 22.37 6.62
C PRO A 124 0.63 21.20 5.65
N ALA A 125 0.33 20.00 6.15
CA ALA A 125 0.07 18.82 5.31
C ALA A 125 -1.20 19.00 4.48
N GLN A 126 -2.27 19.43 5.14
CA GLN A 126 -3.56 19.72 4.53
C GLN A 126 -3.47 20.78 3.42
N GLU A 127 -2.69 21.85 3.64
CA GLU A 127 -2.44 22.87 2.63
C GLU A 127 -1.66 22.34 1.42
N ILE A 128 -0.62 21.53 1.65
CA ILE A 128 0.12 20.87 0.56
C ILE A 128 -0.86 20.03 -0.26
N ILE A 129 -1.64 19.15 0.36
CA ILE A 129 -2.63 18.30 -0.34
C ILE A 129 -3.67 19.15 -1.08
N GLY A 130 -4.16 20.23 -0.47
CA GLY A 130 -5.05 21.19 -1.13
C GLY A 130 -4.43 21.80 -2.40
N LYS A 131 -3.15 22.20 -2.35
CA LYS A 131 -2.40 22.74 -3.50
C LYS A 131 -2.14 21.70 -4.59
N LEU A 132 -2.12 20.41 -4.23
CA LEU A 132 -2.04 19.32 -5.21
C LEU A 132 -3.38 19.00 -5.89
N GLY A 133 -4.47 19.68 -5.50
CA GLY A 133 -5.82 19.47 -6.01
C GLY A 133 -6.65 18.49 -5.17
N GLY A 134 -6.19 18.15 -3.96
CA GLY A 134 -6.91 17.30 -3.02
C GLY A 134 -7.85 18.06 -2.10
N ASN A 135 -8.55 17.32 -1.25
CA ASN A 135 -9.36 17.90 -0.20
C ASN A 135 -8.44 18.44 0.91
N ALA A 136 -8.47 19.75 1.18
CA ALA A 136 -7.66 20.38 2.23
C ALA A 136 -8.03 19.93 3.66
N LYS A 137 -8.92 18.95 3.83
CA LYS A 137 -9.19 18.29 5.12
C LYS A 137 -8.42 16.99 5.29
N THR A 138 -7.80 16.45 4.23
CA THR A 138 -7.07 15.18 4.25
C THR A 138 -5.57 15.40 4.06
N GLU A 139 -4.79 14.44 4.57
CA GLU A 139 -3.33 14.38 4.41
C GLU A 139 -2.93 13.47 3.23
N THR A 140 -3.91 13.13 2.39
CA THR A 140 -3.79 12.17 1.30
C THR A 140 -4.60 12.64 0.11
N LEU A 141 -4.02 12.46 -1.08
CA LEU A 141 -4.63 12.71 -2.38
C LEU A 141 -4.57 11.42 -3.20
N SER A 142 -5.71 10.86 -3.58
CA SER A 142 -5.76 9.76 -4.55
C SER A 142 -5.41 10.25 -5.96
N VAL A 143 -4.63 9.48 -6.70
CA VAL A 143 -4.14 9.82 -8.05
C VAL A 143 -4.06 8.56 -8.92
N SER A 144 -4.00 8.72 -10.25
CA SER A 144 -3.55 7.63 -11.12
C SER A 144 -2.03 7.43 -10.99
N GLU A 145 -1.51 6.27 -11.41
CA GLU A 145 -0.07 6.00 -11.43
C GLU A 145 0.70 7.08 -12.23
N GLU A 146 0.15 7.47 -13.38
CA GLU A 146 0.73 8.44 -14.31
C GLU A 146 0.87 9.84 -13.69
N GLU A 147 -0.03 10.18 -12.76
CA GLU A 147 -0.05 11.46 -12.06
C GLU A 147 0.89 11.51 -10.85
N VAL A 148 1.41 10.37 -10.37
CA VAL A 148 2.28 10.32 -9.18
C VAL A 148 3.48 11.25 -9.35
N VAL A 149 4.23 11.11 -10.45
CA VAL A 149 5.43 11.91 -10.68
C VAL A 149 5.10 13.41 -10.86
N PRO A 150 4.14 13.82 -11.71
CA PRO A 150 3.71 15.21 -11.80
C PRO A 150 3.32 15.82 -10.44
N LYS A 151 2.54 15.11 -9.62
CA LYS A 151 2.10 15.61 -8.30
C LYS A 151 3.26 15.67 -7.30
N MET A 152 4.17 14.71 -7.33
CA MET A 152 5.39 14.76 -6.52
C MET A 152 6.27 15.96 -6.90
N LYS A 153 6.50 16.21 -8.20
CA LYS A 153 7.26 17.39 -8.67
C LYS A 153 6.60 18.70 -8.22
N LEU A 154 5.27 18.79 -8.34
CA LEU A 154 4.51 19.94 -7.85
C LEU A 154 4.68 20.12 -6.33
N ALA A 155 4.57 19.05 -5.54
CA ALA A 155 4.75 19.12 -4.10
C ALA A 155 6.14 19.62 -3.71
N LEU A 156 7.19 19.12 -4.38
CA LEU A 156 8.56 19.57 -4.16
C LEU A 156 8.73 21.05 -4.49
N SER A 157 8.07 21.55 -5.54
CA SER A 157 8.14 22.97 -5.91
C SER A 157 7.52 23.93 -4.88
N LEU A 158 6.75 23.40 -3.93
CA LEU A 158 6.22 24.18 -2.81
C LEU A 158 7.27 24.42 -1.73
N SER A 159 8.42 23.76 -1.78
CA SER A 159 9.44 23.90 -0.75
C SER A 159 10.01 25.32 -0.71
N ASP A 160 10.30 25.80 0.50
CA ASP A 160 10.97 27.08 0.75
C ASP A 160 12.35 27.18 0.08
N HIS A 161 12.99 26.03 -0.19
CA HIS A 161 14.29 25.92 -0.86
C HIS A 161 14.20 25.66 -2.37
N TYR A 162 12.99 25.61 -2.92
CA TYR A 162 12.82 25.49 -4.36
C TYR A 162 13.31 26.76 -5.05
N ARG A 163 14.13 26.60 -6.09
CA ARG A 163 14.62 27.73 -6.89
C ARG A 163 13.45 28.40 -7.61
N LYS A 164 13.16 29.64 -7.22
CA LYS A 164 12.22 30.52 -7.91
C LYS A 164 12.79 31.03 -9.23
#